data_AF-A0A1N6R8G7-F1
#
_entry.id   AF-A0A1N6R8G7-F1
#
_cell.length_a   1.000
_cell.length_b   1.000
_cell.length_c   1.000
_cell.angle_alpha   90.00
_cell.angle_beta   90.00
_cell.angle_gamma   90.00
#
_symmetry.space_group_name_H-M   'P 1'
#
loop_
_entity.id
_entity.type
_entity.pdbx_description
1 polymer ?
#
loop_
_entity_poly.entity_id
_entity_poly.type
_entity_poly.pdbx_seq_one_letter_code
_entity_poly.pdbx_strand_id
1 'polypeptide(L)'
;MVSARRLRRRAETKKIEYIVSDVLQINLNDENFKGYDAVFFCAGISSIGMNEEDYTRITYDTTIHFAKAVLGQNPEMVFNYVSGAHSDRTESGKIMWAKVKGRTENALRKMGFRTVYNLRPGFMKPVEDQQNVKWFFKPFIWFFPVLLPSKSLNLHEVGRAMIHAVQKGYPTSTLEIKDIKNLAI
;
A
#
# COMPACT_ATOMS: atom_id res chain seq x y z
N MET A 1 7.38 3.45 -5.13
CA MET A 1 8.38 2.54 -4.53
C MET A 1 7.64 1.36 -3.95
N VAL A 2 8.04 0.15 -4.34
CA VAL A 2 7.55 -1.12 -3.75
C VAL A 2 8.75 -1.75 -3.05
N SER A 3 8.57 -2.22 -1.82
CA SER A 3 9.65 -2.85 -1.06
C SER A 3 9.26 -4.29 -0.71
N ALA A 4 10.19 -5.22 -0.90
CA ALA A 4 10.02 -6.61 -0.49
C ALA A 4 11.04 -6.94 0.60
N ARG A 5 10.61 -7.66 1.65
CA ARG A 5 11.44 -8.04 2.79
C ARG A 5 11.57 -9.56 2.86
N ARG A 6 12.71 -10.01 3.42
CA ARG A 6 12.96 -11.38 3.85
C ARG A 6 13.32 -11.34 5.34
N LEU A 7 12.53 -11.97 6.21
CA LEU A 7 12.87 -12.11 7.63
C LEU A 7 14.01 -13.13 7.77
N ARG A 8 15.23 -12.64 8.03
CA ARG A 8 16.34 -13.45 8.55
C ARG A 8 16.68 -13.02 9.97
N ARG A 9 16.99 -13.97 10.86
CA ARG A 9 17.58 -13.67 12.18
C ARG A 9 18.95 -13.05 11.95
N ARG A 10 19.03 -11.72 12.13
CA ARG A 10 20.23 -10.97 12.54
C ARG A 10 21.52 -11.19 11.70
N ALA A 11 21.40 -11.34 10.39
CA ALA A 11 22.53 -11.20 9.46
C ALA A 11 22.23 -10.03 8.52
N GLU A 12 23.22 -9.16 8.31
CA GLU A 12 23.16 -7.90 7.57
C GLU A 12 22.27 -7.97 6.33
N THR A 13 21.14 -7.25 6.37
CA THR A 13 20.21 -7.18 5.23
C THR A 13 20.78 -6.19 4.24
N LYS A 14 21.57 -6.67 3.28
CA LYS A 14 21.97 -5.86 2.13
C LYS A 14 20.70 -5.42 1.41
N LYS A 15 20.48 -4.10 1.31
CA LYS A 15 19.42 -3.55 0.47
C LYS A 15 19.74 -3.94 -0.97
N ILE A 16 18.86 -4.75 -1.58
CA ILE A 16 18.92 -5.06 -3.00
C ILE A 16 17.94 -4.12 -3.68
N GLU A 17 18.42 -3.43 -4.71
CA GLU A 17 17.59 -2.58 -5.54
C GLU A 17 17.40 -3.27 -6.90
N TYR A 18 16.14 -3.46 -7.27
CA TYR A 18 15.75 -3.99 -8.56
C TYR A 18 14.88 -2.96 -9.26
N ILE A 19 15.37 -2.44 -10.38
CA ILE A 19 14.73 -1.36 -11.12
C ILE A 19 14.12 -1.96 -12.39
N VAL A 20 12.83 -1.70 -12.57
CA VAL A 20 12.06 -2.10 -13.75
C VAL A 20 11.55 -0.85 -14.44
N SER A 21 11.56 -0.83 -15.77
CA SER A 21 11.09 0.29 -16.57
C SER A 21 9.57 0.42 -16.56
N ASP A 22 8.86 -0.71 -16.61
CA ASP A 22 7.41 -0.80 -16.50
C ASP A 22 7.02 -2.03 -15.68
N VAL A 23 6.23 -1.82 -14.63
CA VAL A 23 5.72 -2.88 -13.76
C VAL A 23 4.85 -3.87 -14.53
N LEU A 24 4.10 -3.41 -15.54
CA LEU A 24 3.25 -4.27 -16.36
C LEU A 24 4.04 -5.19 -17.31
N GLN A 25 5.34 -4.95 -17.48
CA GLN A 25 6.24 -5.76 -18.30
C GLN A 25 7.06 -6.75 -17.47
N ILE A 26 6.87 -6.78 -16.15
CA ILE A 26 7.56 -7.74 -15.29
C ILE A 26 7.15 -9.16 -15.69
N ASN A 27 8.15 -10.03 -15.85
CA ASN A 27 7.92 -11.46 -16.07
C ASN A 27 7.31 -12.08 -14.79
N LEU A 28 6.19 -12.79 -14.92
CA LEU A 28 5.51 -13.43 -13.78
C LEU A 28 6.35 -14.51 -13.10
N ASN A 29 7.36 -15.05 -13.80
CA ASN A 29 8.30 -16.06 -13.29
C ASN A 29 9.70 -15.49 -12.99
N ASP A 30 9.80 -14.17 -12.79
CA ASP A 30 11.08 -13.51 -12.51
C ASP A 30 11.67 -13.96 -11.17
N GLU A 31 12.76 -14.72 -11.22
CA GLU A 31 13.38 -15.32 -10.04
C GLU A 31 13.95 -14.29 -9.05
N ASN A 32 14.10 -13.02 -9.46
CA ASN A 32 14.48 -11.94 -8.55
C ASN A 32 13.49 -11.78 -7.40
N PHE A 33 12.25 -12.28 -7.51
CA PHE A 33 11.26 -12.24 -6.43
C PHE A 33 11.29 -13.46 -5.49
N LYS A 34 12.16 -14.46 -5.69
CA LYS A 34 12.18 -15.67 -4.85
C LYS A 34 12.67 -15.39 -3.43
N GLY A 35 11.96 -15.95 -2.46
CA GLY A 35 12.38 -16.00 -1.06
C GLY A 35 12.09 -14.74 -0.25
N TYR A 36 11.23 -13.84 -0.75
CA TYR A 36 10.67 -12.74 0.05
C TYR A 36 9.41 -13.23 0.78
N ASP A 37 9.21 -12.75 2.00
CA ASP A 37 8.07 -13.14 2.85
C ASP A 37 7.04 -12.02 3.02
N ALA A 38 7.38 -10.80 2.61
CA ALA A 38 6.45 -9.70 2.63
C ALA A 38 6.68 -8.69 1.50
N VAL A 39 5.59 -8.08 1.05
CA VAL A 39 5.58 -6.92 0.16
C VAL A 39 4.93 -5.73 0.87
N PHE A 40 5.53 -4.56 0.69
CA PHE A 40 4.99 -3.25 1.05
C PHE A 40 4.75 -2.46 -0.24
N PHE A 41 3.53 -2.54 -0.76
CA PHE A 41 3.12 -1.90 -1.99
C PHE A 41 2.60 -0.49 -1.70
N CYS A 42 3.51 0.49 -1.81
CA CYS A 42 3.24 1.91 -1.55
C CYS A 42 3.22 2.75 -2.85
N ALA A 43 3.21 2.11 -4.02
CA ALA A 43 3.11 2.81 -5.29
C ALA A 43 1.69 3.32 -5.50
N GLY A 44 1.56 4.56 -5.95
CA GLY A 44 0.27 5.18 -6.24
C GLY A 44 0.43 6.58 -6.83
N ILE A 45 -0.63 7.06 -7.46
CA ILE A 45 -0.72 8.39 -8.08
C ILE A 45 -1.93 9.14 -7.54
N SER A 46 -1.88 10.48 -7.59
CA SER A 46 -3.06 11.31 -7.34
C SER A 46 -4.08 11.12 -8.46
N SER A 47 -5.36 10.92 -8.12
CA SER A 47 -6.45 10.82 -9.10
C SER A 47 -6.89 12.16 -9.69
N ILE A 48 -6.36 13.28 -9.20
CA ILE A 48 -6.75 14.62 -9.63
C ILE A 48 -6.39 14.79 -11.11
N GLY A 49 -7.40 15.08 -11.94
CA GLY A 49 -7.23 15.31 -13.37
C GLY A 49 -7.14 14.02 -14.22
N MET A 50 -7.42 12.85 -13.64
CA MET A 50 -7.38 11.57 -14.35
C MET A 50 -8.79 11.07 -14.69
N ASN A 51 -8.93 10.38 -15.81
CA ASN A 51 -10.10 9.55 -16.09
C ASN A 51 -9.98 8.17 -15.38
N GLU A 52 -11.06 7.37 -15.41
CA GLU A 52 -11.12 6.08 -14.71
C GLU A 52 -10.22 5.01 -15.34
N GLU A 53 -10.01 5.06 -16.66
CA GLU A 53 -9.21 4.09 -17.41
C GLU A 53 -7.71 4.24 -17.08
N ASP A 54 -7.17 5.46 -17.17
CA ASP A 54 -5.79 5.75 -16.83
C ASP A 54 -5.50 5.46 -15.35
N TYR A 55 -6.44 5.81 -14.47
CA TYR A 55 -6.32 5.53 -13.05
C TYR A 55 -6.38 4.03 -12.76
N THR A 56 -7.22 3.28 -13.49
CA THR A 56 -7.29 1.82 -13.45
C THR A 56 -5.96 1.20 -13.86
N ARG A 57 -5.41 1.61 -15.01
CA ARG A 57 -4.13 1.09 -15.51
C ARG A 57 -3.02 1.30 -14.48
N ILE A 58 -2.90 2.50 -13.93
CA ILE A 58 -1.80 2.83 -13.00
C ILE A 58 -2.02 2.21 -11.62
N THR A 59 -3.26 2.10 -11.14
CA THR A 59 -3.53 1.64 -9.76
C THR A 59 -3.86 0.15 -9.70
N TYR A 60 -4.86 -0.30 -10.46
CA TYR A 60 -5.34 -1.67 -10.41
C TYR A 60 -4.40 -2.60 -11.21
N ASP A 61 -4.16 -2.32 -12.48
CA ASP A 61 -3.43 -3.27 -13.34
C ASP A 61 -1.98 -3.48 -12.86
N THR A 62 -1.26 -2.40 -12.53
CA THR A 62 0.12 -2.51 -12.01
C THR A 62 0.18 -3.31 -10.71
N THR A 63 -0.74 -3.06 -9.78
CA THR A 63 -0.79 -3.74 -8.48
C THR A 63 -1.07 -5.22 -8.66
N ILE A 64 -2.05 -5.56 -9.49
CA ILE A 64 -2.47 -6.95 -9.73
C ILE A 64 -1.39 -7.71 -10.51
N HIS A 65 -0.75 -7.08 -11.50
CA HIS A 65 0.36 -7.69 -12.23
C HIS A 65 1.55 -7.98 -11.32
N PHE A 66 1.97 -7.00 -10.51
CA PHE A 66 3.04 -7.18 -9.54
C PHE A 66 2.70 -8.28 -8.52
N ALA A 67 1.48 -8.27 -7.98
CA ALA A 67 1.01 -9.27 -7.02
C ALA A 67 1.07 -10.69 -7.59
N LYS A 68 0.71 -10.89 -8.86
CA LYS A 68 0.84 -12.19 -9.54
C LYS A 68 2.30 -12.63 -9.63
N ALA A 69 3.20 -11.74 -10.04
CA ALA A 69 4.62 -12.05 -10.21
C ALA A 69 5.30 -12.50 -8.89
N VAL A 70 4.94 -11.87 -7.77
CA VAL A 70 5.51 -12.24 -6.46
C VAL A 70 4.83 -13.46 -5.84
N LEU A 71 3.52 -13.63 -6.03
CA LEU A 71 2.76 -14.74 -5.42
C LEU A 71 3.18 -16.09 -5.98
N GLY A 72 3.40 -16.19 -7.30
CA GLY A 72 3.73 -17.45 -7.97
C GLY A 72 4.99 -18.15 -7.42
N GLN A 73 5.83 -17.40 -6.71
CA GLN A 73 7.11 -17.85 -6.18
C GLN A 73 7.17 -17.83 -4.64
N ASN A 74 6.15 -17.27 -3.98
CA ASN A 74 6.14 -17.04 -2.53
C ASN A 74 4.70 -17.19 -1.95
N PRO A 75 4.14 -18.41 -1.87
CA PRO A 75 2.75 -18.61 -1.41
C PRO A 75 2.51 -18.15 0.03
N GLU A 76 3.53 -18.24 0.90
CA GLU A 76 3.44 -17.85 2.31
C GLU A 76 3.61 -16.33 2.56
N MET A 77 3.65 -15.53 1.49
CA MET A 77 3.92 -14.09 1.56
C MET A 77 2.77 -13.29 2.15
N VAL A 78 3.10 -12.25 2.94
CA VAL A 78 2.16 -11.22 3.38
C VAL A 78 2.22 -10.01 2.44
N PHE A 79 1.07 -9.61 1.90
CA PHE A 79 0.98 -8.47 0.99
C PHE A 79 0.34 -7.25 1.68
N ASN A 80 1.12 -6.19 1.92
CA ASN A 80 0.59 -4.92 2.40
C ASN A 80 0.32 -4.00 1.21
N TYR A 81 -0.93 -3.57 1.05
CA TYR A 81 -1.36 -2.64 0.03
C TYR A 81 -1.83 -1.33 0.67
N VAL A 82 -1.21 -0.20 0.29
CA VAL A 82 -1.64 1.12 0.75
C VAL A 82 -2.74 1.64 -0.18
N SER A 83 -3.99 1.57 0.28
CA SER A 83 -5.15 2.10 -0.44
C SER A 83 -5.44 3.55 -0.04
N GLY A 84 -6.52 3.80 0.69
CA GLY A 84 -6.94 5.11 1.18
C GLY A 84 -8.26 5.00 1.93
N ALA A 85 -8.43 5.83 2.97
CA ALA A 85 -9.69 5.94 3.70
C ALA A 85 -10.85 6.17 2.73
N HIS A 86 -11.98 5.50 2.96
CA HIS A 86 -13.19 5.52 2.10
C HIS A 86 -13.05 4.81 0.74
N SER A 87 -12.07 3.92 0.57
CA SER A 87 -12.07 2.99 -0.58
C SER A 87 -13.36 2.16 -0.60
N ASP A 88 -14.02 2.11 -1.76
CA ASP A 88 -15.35 1.54 -1.91
C ASP A 88 -15.31 0.07 -2.34
N ARG A 89 -15.56 -0.82 -1.37
CA ARG A 89 -15.57 -2.28 -1.59
C ARG A 89 -16.78 -2.78 -2.37
N THR A 90 -17.82 -1.97 -2.55
CA THR A 90 -18.97 -2.31 -3.40
C THR A 90 -18.66 -2.13 -4.88
N GLU A 91 -17.62 -1.35 -5.19
CA GLU A 91 -17.20 -1.02 -6.56
C GLU A 91 -18.27 -0.24 -7.37
N SER A 92 -19.32 0.25 -6.70
CA SER A 92 -20.51 0.84 -7.33
C SER A 92 -20.72 2.33 -7.03
N GLY A 93 -19.90 2.90 -6.14
CA GLY A 93 -19.99 4.30 -5.74
C GLY A 93 -19.64 5.28 -6.85
N LYS A 94 -20.01 6.55 -6.66
CA LYS A 94 -19.80 7.61 -7.68
C LYS A 94 -18.34 8.10 -7.74
N ILE A 95 -17.53 7.79 -6.73
CA ILE A 95 -16.15 8.28 -6.62
C ILE A 95 -15.20 7.29 -7.30
N MET A 96 -14.73 7.66 -8.49
CA MET A 96 -13.86 6.84 -9.34
C MET A 96 -12.68 6.22 -8.59
N TRP A 97 -11.86 7.04 -7.90
CA TRP A 97 -10.66 6.53 -7.25
C TRP A 97 -10.98 5.53 -6.12
N ALA A 98 -12.11 5.75 -5.43
CA ALA A 98 -12.55 4.89 -4.34
C ALA A 98 -13.01 3.53 -4.87
N LYS A 99 -13.75 3.51 -5.99
CA LYS A 99 -14.11 2.27 -6.70
C LYS A 99 -12.87 1.49 -7.14
N VAL A 100 -11.94 2.15 -7.85
CA VAL A 100 -10.73 1.47 -8.39
C VAL A 100 -9.88 0.89 -7.26
N LYS A 101 -9.65 1.65 -6.18
CA LYS A 101 -8.93 1.13 -5.02
C LYS A 101 -9.68 -0.01 -4.33
N GLY A 102 -11.00 0.10 -4.15
CA GLY A 102 -11.82 -0.96 -3.57
C GLY A 102 -11.82 -2.25 -4.40
N ARG A 103 -11.89 -2.15 -5.73
CA ARG A 103 -11.72 -3.27 -6.65
C ARG A 103 -10.35 -3.91 -6.50
N THR A 104 -9.30 -3.10 -6.32
CA THR A 104 -7.93 -3.59 -6.07
C THR A 104 -7.85 -4.37 -4.75
N GLU A 105 -8.41 -3.84 -3.66
CA GLU A 105 -8.46 -4.54 -2.37
C GLU A 105 -9.20 -5.88 -2.47
N ASN A 106 -10.33 -5.91 -3.18
CA ASN A 106 -11.13 -7.11 -3.39
C ASN A 106 -10.39 -8.16 -4.21
N ALA A 107 -9.69 -7.74 -5.27
CA ALA A 107 -8.90 -8.64 -6.11
C ALA A 107 -7.71 -9.24 -5.35
N LEU A 108 -6.93 -8.41 -4.63
CA LEU A 108 -5.82 -8.89 -3.81
C LEU A 108 -6.28 -9.88 -2.73
N ARG A 109 -7.39 -9.60 -2.03
CA ARG A 109 -7.92 -10.52 -1.00
C ARG A 109 -8.28 -11.90 -1.56
N LYS A 110 -8.67 -11.98 -2.83
CA LYS A 110 -8.99 -13.24 -3.51
C LYS A 110 -7.73 -13.99 -3.98
N MET A 111 -6.56 -13.35 -3.94
CA MET A 111 -5.30 -14.00 -4.26
C MET A 111 -4.85 -14.87 -3.08
N GLY A 112 -4.26 -16.03 -3.38
CA GLY A 112 -3.82 -17.02 -2.39
C GLY A 112 -2.58 -16.64 -1.59
N PHE A 113 -2.38 -15.36 -1.26
CA PHE A 113 -1.38 -14.96 -0.29
C PHE A 113 -1.74 -15.52 1.09
N ARG A 114 -0.73 -15.77 1.93
CA ARG A 114 -0.96 -16.07 3.35
C ARG A 114 -1.86 -15.03 4.01
N THR A 115 -1.59 -13.75 3.78
CA THR A 115 -2.46 -12.66 4.25
C THR A 115 -2.27 -11.42 3.39
N VAL A 116 -3.37 -10.70 3.13
CA VAL A 116 -3.36 -9.36 2.54
C VAL A 116 -3.83 -8.35 3.57
N TYR A 117 -3.05 -7.29 3.78
CA TYR A 117 -3.44 -6.13 4.58
C TYR A 117 -3.65 -4.92 3.67
N ASN A 118 -4.88 -4.41 3.63
CA ASN A 118 -5.27 -3.21 2.92
C ASN A 118 -5.30 -2.05 3.92
N LEU A 119 -4.27 -1.21 3.88
CA LEU A 119 -4.12 -0.05 4.76
C LEU A 119 -4.87 1.13 4.15
N ARG A 120 -5.83 1.69 4.91
CA ARG A 120 -6.66 2.82 4.51
C ARG A 120 -6.26 4.07 5.28
N PRO A 121 -5.10 4.68 4.97
CA PRO A 121 -4.71 5.90 5.66
C PRO A 121 -5.70 7.02 5.35
N GLY A 122 -5.99 7.82 6.36
CA GLY A 122 -6.67 9.10 6.19
C GLY A 122 -5.71 10.19 5.74
N PHE A 123 -5.95 11.41 6.20
CA PHE A 123 -5.03 12.51 5.96
C PHE A 123 -3.71 12.24 6.70
N MET A 124 -2.60 12.29 5.97
CA MET A 124 -1.27 12.11 6.54
C MET A 124 -0.55 13.45 6.62
N LYS A 125 0.02 13.75 7.78
CA LYS A 125 0.94 14.89 7.91
C LYS A 125 2.19 14.60 7.06
N PRO A 126 2.61 15.52 6.16
CA PRO A 126 3.87 15.36 5.45
C PRO A 126 5.03 15.26 6.43
N VAL A 127 6.05 14.50 6.04
CA VAL A 127 7.34 14.49 6.74
C VAL A 127 8.23 15.62 6.23
N GLU A 128 9.20 16.02 7.05
CA GLU A 128 10.28 16.91 6.60
C GLU A 128 10.93 16.33 5.34
N ASP A 129 11.25 17.20 4.37
CA ASP A 129 11.84 16.87 3.06
C ASP A 129 10.97 16.13 2.01
N GLN A 130 9.66 16.02 2.21
CA GLN A 130 8.77 15.42 1.20
C GLN A 130 8.71 16.28 -0.10
N GLN A 131 9.35 15.79 -1.17
CA GLN A 131 9.58 16.53 -2.42
C GLN A 131 8.33 16.80 -3.29
N ASN A 132 7.20 16.13 -3.04
CA ASN A 132 6.01 16.16 -3.90
C ASN A 132 4.72 16.63 -3.19
N VAL A 133 4.85 17.51 -2.20
CA VAL A 133 3.67 18.12 -1.55
C VAL A 133 3.18 19.29 -2.41
N LYS A 134 2.04 19.14 -3.11
CA LYS A 134 1.49 20.23 -3.92
C LYS A 134 1.23 21.45 -3.04
N TRP A 135 1.75 22.61 -3.47
CA TRP A 135 1.84 23.82 -2.65
C TRP A 135 0.49 24.30 -2.10
N PHE A 136 -0.61 24.09 -2.83
CA PHE A 136 -1.96 24.50 -2.41
C PHE A 136 -2.53 23.67 -1.25
N PHE A 137 -1.97 22.50 -0.93
CA PHE A 137 -2.37 21.75 0.27
C PHE A 137 -1.71 22.29 1.56
N LYS A 138 -0.66 23.13 1.46
CA LYS A 138 0.13 23.59 2.62
C LYS A 138 -0.69 24.29 3.72
N PRO A 139 -1.68 25.17 3.42
CA PRO A 139 -2.52 25.78 4.44
C PRO A 139 -3.38 24.73 5.17
N PHE A 140 -4.00 23.81 4.41
CA PHE A 140 -4.86 22.76 4.94
C PHE A 140 -4.08 21.77 5.83
N ILE A 141 -2.84 21.43 5.43
CA ILE A 141 -1.93 20.54 6.14
C ILE A 141 -1.62 21.02 7.57
N TRP A 142 -1.58 22.34 7.80
CA TRP A 142 -1.24 22.90 9.11
C TRP A 142 -2.40 22.82 10.12
N PHE A 143 -3.63 23.06 9.67
CA PHE A 143 -4.82 23.08 10.53
C PHE A 143 -5.43 21.69 10.80
N PHE A 144 -5.44 20.82 9.79
CA PHE A 144 -6.19 19.56 9.83
C PHE A 144 -5.77 18.53 10.92
N PRO A 145 -4.47 18.28 11.18
CA PRO A 145 -4.07 17.29 12.18
C PRO A 145 -4.36 17.72 13.62
N VAL A 146 -4.43 19.03 13.89
CA VAL A 146 -4.75 19.58 15.22
C VAL A 146 -6.25 19.49 15.50
N LEU A 147 -7.09 19.72 14.49
CA LEU A 147 -8.55 19.72 14.62
C LEU A 147 -9.16 18.31 14.66
N LEU A 148 -8.53 17.32 14.01
CA LEU A 148 -9.08 15.96 13.90
C LEU A 148 -8.00 14.89 14.17
N PRO A 149 -7.44 14.80 15.39
CA PRO A 149 -6.38 13.85 15.72
C PRO A 149 -6.82 12.39 15.57
N SER A 150 -8.11 12.09 15.79
CA SER A 150 -8.67 10.74 15.57
C SER A 150 -8.74 10.33 14.10
N LYS A 151 -8.66 11.27 13.16
CA LYS A 151 -8.72 11.04 11.69
C LYS A 151 -7.40 11.28 10.97
N SER A 152 -6.33 11.56 11.70
CA SER A 152 -4.99 11.77 11.14
C SER A 152 -4.04 10.63 11.50
N LEU A 153 -3.07 10.40 10.62
CA LEU A 153 -1.95 9.48 10.80
C LEU A 153 -0.65 10.21 10.48
N ASN A 154 0.44 9.80 11.10
CA ASN A 154 1.77 10.14 10.60
C ASN A 154 2.36 8.98 9.76
N LEU A 155 3.31 9.31 8.88
CA LEU A 155 3.90 8.30 7.98
C LEU A 155 4.65 7.20 8.76
N HIS A 156 5.22 7.53 9.93
CA HIS A 156 5.90 6.54 10.78
C HIS A 156 4.92 5.53 11.39
N GLU A 157 3.69 5.93 11.75
CA GLU A 157 2.65 5.03 12.22
C GLU A 157 2.26 4.03 11.14
N VAL A 158 2.05 4.50 9.91
CA VAL A 158 1.75 3.63 8.77
C VAL A 158 2.90 2.66 8.52
N GLY A 159 4.14 3.15 8.52
CA GLY A 159 5.35 2.34 8.36
C GLY A 159 5.49 1.25 9.44
N ARG A 160 5.35 1.63 10.72
CA ARG A 160 5.40 0.68 11.84
C ARG A 160 4.26 -0.33 11.76
N ALA A 161 3.05 0.11 11.46
CA ALA A 161 1.89 -0.76 11.34
C ALA A 161 2.08 -1.81 10.25
N MET A 162 2.62 -1.43 9.07
CA MET A 162 2.94 -2.40 8.02
C MET A 162 3.94 -3.46 8.50
N ILE A 163 5.02 -3.06 9.19
CA ILE A 163 6.02 -3.99 9.72
C ILE A 163 5.40 -4.91 10.77
N HIS A 164 4.64 -4.37 11.71
CA HIS A 164 3.97 -5.14 12.76
C HIS A 164 2.89 -6.06 12.19
N ALA A 165 2.17 -5.66 11.15
CA ALA A 165 1.20 -6.52 10.48
C ALA A 165 1.86 -7.79 9.91
N VAL A 166 3.08 -7.67 9.36
CA VAL A 166 3.85 -8.83 8.90
C VAL A 166 4.34 -9.69 10.07
N GLN A 167 4.83 -9.07 11.15
CA GLN A 167 5.49 -9.78 12.25
C GLN A 167 4.53 -10.41 13.26
N LYS A 168 3.48 -9.67 13.63
CA LYS A 168 2.52 -10.00 14.68
C LYS A 168 1.18 -10.50 14.10
N GLY A 169 0.89 -10.16 12.85
CA GLY A 169 -0.44 -10.32 12.28
C GLY A 169 -1.44 -9.29 12.83
N TYR A 170 -2.66 -9.33 12.31
CA TYR A 170 -3.82 -8.57 12.78
C TYR A 170 -5.12 -9.32 12.43
N PRO A 171 -6.18 -9.23 13.25
CA PRO A 171 -7.42 -9.99 13.02
C PRO A 171 -8.18 -9.61 11.75
N THR A 172 -7.99 -8.40 11.23
CA THR A 172 -8.68 -7.91 10.02
C THR A 172 -7.69 -7.62 8.89
N SER A 173 -8.12 -7.90 7.66
CA SER A 173 -7.36 -7.59 6.44
C SER A 173 -7.58 -6.17 5.93
N THR A 174 -8.63 -5.47 6.38
CA THR A 174 -8.85 -4.05 6.07
C THR A 174 -8.52 -3.26 7.33
N LEU A 175 -7.49 -2.41 7.25
CA LEU A 175 -6.95 -1.65 8.38
C LEU A 175 -7.35 -0.18 8.22
N GLU A 176 -8.34 0.24 9.00
CA GLU A 176 -8.74 1.64 9.09
C GLU A 176 -7.78 2.41 10.01
N ILE A 177 -7.96 3.73 10.12
CA ILE A 177 -7.06 4.62 10.89
C ILE A 177 -6.81 4.12 12.32
N LYS A 178 -7.85 3.65 13.02
CA LYS A 178 -7.74 3.12 14.39
C LYS A 178 -6.88 1.86 14.43
N ASP A 179 -7.06 0.95 13.47
CA ASP A 179 -6.30 -0.29 13.39
C ASP A 179 -4.83 -0.01 13.11
N ILE A 180 -4.55 0.91 12.19
CA ILE A 180 -3.18 1.34 11.87
C ILE A 180 -2.50 1.90 13.13
N LYS A 181 -3.19 2.74 13.92
CA LYS A 181 -2.64 3.26 15.18
C LYS A 181 -2.36 2.16 16.20
N ASN A 182 -3.30 1.23 16.38
CA ASN A 182 -3.13 0.11 17.30
C ASN A 182 -1.94 -0.78 16.90
N LEU A 183 -1.80 -1.06 15.60
CA LEU A 183 -0.68 -1.83 15.07
C LEU A 183 0.65 -1.09 15.15
N ALA A 184 0.65 0.25 15.17
CA ALA A 184 1.89 1.03 15.20
C ALA A 184 2.61 1.04 16.56
N ILE A 185 2.02 0.41 17.58
CA ILE A 185 2.52 0.29 18.97
C ILE A 185 3.28 -1.03 19.16
#